data_AF-A0A0F9DMK9-F1
#
_entry.id   AF-A0A0F9DMK9-F1
#
_cell.length_a   1.000
_cell.length_b   1.000
_cell.length_c   1.000
_cell.angle_alpha   90.00
_cell.angle_beta   90.00
_cell.angle_gamma   90.00
#
_symmetry.space_group_name_H-M   'P 1'
#
loop_
_entity.id
_entity.type
_entity.pdbx_description
1 polymer ?
#
loop_
_entity_poly.entity_id
_entity_poly.type
_entity_poly.pdbx_seq_one_letter_code
_entity_poly.pdbx_strand_id
1 'polypeptide(L)'
;MEYSVAERELMFRNLAGNPVARHVAERALQIEDEEEAKRKENPDLYPWMGFEWHAIPAQPAQLNQLSIDELLVTGGGRNTYRSRSTSTYKLKQPELVRECLEKLGEIEEGQEESEVPTDLFDFILGHDELKDLLWRSLDAERPVHILMVGPPASAKSMFLGELARLPFSRFTLGGGTSKAGLADFLLEFRPRYLIIDEIDKMPMTEQSILLSLMESGIVARLKKRMREIETITTTVFAAANRDNNIWPELKSRFFSVHLKEYSEADFISISRAVLITREKVDPGLASIISGLLSHYTRDVREAIHLGRLCKTEEDVRSLMRLKYPSKGLF
;
A
#
# COMPACT_ATOMS: atom_id res chain seq x y z
N MET A 1 -31.61 -7.67 8.58
CA MET A 1 -31.56 -8.79 7.62
C MET A 1 -30.09 -8.97 7.31
N GLU A 2 -29.46 -10.07 7.70
CA GLU A 2 -28.01 -10.23 7.52
C GLU A 2 -27.69 -10.42 6.03
N TYR A 3 -26.91 -9.50 5.47
CA TYR A 3 -26.41 -9.59 4.09
C TYR A 3 -25.35 -10.68 3.99
N SER A 4 -25.33 -11.42 2.88
CA SER A 4 -24.28 -12.42 2.65
C SER A 4 -22.91 -11.77 2.45
N VAL A 5 -21.85 -12.52 2.70
CA VAL A 5 -20.47 -12.06 2.48
C VAL A 5 -20.25 -11.65 1.02
N ALA A 6 -20.82 -12.39 0.07
CA ALA A 6 -20.71 -12.10 -1.36
C ALA A 6 -21.42 -10.79 -1.75
N GLU A 7 -22.59 -10.49 -1.18
CA GLU A 7 -23.32 -9.23 -1.42
C GLU A 7 -22.54 -8.03 -0.87
N ARG A 8 -21.96 -8.15 0.32
CA ARG A 8 -21.08 -7.13 0.92
C ARG A 8 -19.84 -6.87 0.06
N GLU A 9 -19.17 -7.92 -0.38
CA GLU A 9 -17.95 -7.79 -1.18
C GLU A 9 -18.22 -7.16 -2.55
N LEU A 10 -19.33 -7.55 -3.20
CA LEU A 10 -19.74 -6.98 -4.48
C LEU A 10 -20.10 -5.50 -4.35
N MET A 11 -20.90 -5.13 -3.34
CA MET A 11 -21.28 -3.73 -3.08
C MET A 11 -20.04 -2.88 -2.76
N PHE A 12 -19.16 -3.39 -1.89
CA PHE A 12 -17.91 -2.73 -1.54
C PHE A 12 -17.04 -2.48 -2.77
N ARG A 13 -16.82 -3.50 -3.61
CA ARG A 13 -16.02 -3.38 -4.84
C ARG A 13 -16.62 -2.38 -5.84
N ASN A 14 -17.95 -2.34 -5.95
CA ASN A 14 -18.65 -1.40 -6.82
C ASN A 14 -18.44 0.05 -6.33
N LEU A 15 -18.61 0.31 -5.04
CA LEU A 15 -18.41 1.64 -4.46
C LEU A 15 -16.93 2.07 -4.48
N ALA A 16 -16.00 1.14 -4.22
CA ALA A 16 -14.56 1.41 -4.27
C ALA A 16 -14.07 1.72 -5.69
N GLY A 17 -14.54 0.96 -6.68
CA GLY A 17 -14.08 1.04 -8.06
C GLY A 17 -14.79 2.08 -8.93
N ASN A 18 -15.85 2.71 -8.44
CA ASN A 18 -16.67 3.66 -9.21
C ASN A 18 -16.94 4.94 -8.39
N PRO A 19 -16.14 6.01 -8.59
CA PRO A 19 -16.30 7.27 -7.87
C PRO A 19 -17.67 7.92 -8.04
N VAL A 20 -18.33 7.73 -9.19
CA VAL A 20 -19.69 8.25 -9.43
C VAL A 20 -20.70 7.48 -8.60
N ALA A 21 -20.60 6.15 -8.55
CA ALA A 21 -21.47 5.32 -7.73
C ALA A 21 -21.35 5.69 -6.25
N ARG A 22 -20.11 5.87 -5.77
CA ARG A 22 -19.83 6.32 -4.41
C ARG A 22 -20.45 7.67 -4.09
N HIS A 23 -20.18 8.68 -4.91
CA HIS A 23 -20.71 10.04 -4.67
C HIS A 23 -22.25 10.07 -4.69
N VAL A 24 -22.86 9.33 -5.62
CA VAL A 24 -24.32 9.18 -5.67
C VAL A 24 -24.83 8.46 -4.43
N ALA A 25 -24.14 7.42 -3.97
CA ALA A 25 -24.52 6.66 -2.76
C ALA A 25 -24.47 7.52 -1.50
N GLU A 26 -23.39 8.27 -1.28
CA GLU A 26 -23.23 9.20 -0.15
C GLU A 26 -24.37 10.24 -0.12
N ARG A 27 -24.63 10.88 -1.26
CA ARG A 27 -25.70 11.89 -1.37
C ARG A 27 -27.10 11.29 -1.23
N ALA A 28 -27.35 10.13 -1.83
CA ALA A 28 -28.63 9.46 -1.73
C ALA A 28 -28.92 9.03 -0.28
N LEU A 29 -27.91 8.53 0.44
CA LEU A 29 -28.03 8.14 1.84
C LEU A 29 -28.34 9.36 2.71
N GLN A 30 -27.64 10.48 2.50
CA GLN A 30 -27.89 11.74 3.20
C GLN A 30 -29.35 12.22 3.00
N ILE A 31 -29.84 12.25 1.76
CA ILE A 31 -31.21 12.70 1.47
C ILE A 31 -32.23 11.74 2.09
N GLU A 32 -31.99 10.42 2.03
CA GLU A 32 -32.90 9.42 2.60
C GLU A 32 -32.98 9.57 4.13
N ASP A 33 -31.85 9.80 4.81
CA ASP A 33 -31.80 10.02 6.26
C ASP A 33 -32.49 11.32 6.69
N GLU A 34 -32.32 12.42 5.93
CA GLU A 34 -33.00 13.69 6.17
C GLU A 34 -34.53 13.57 6.02
N GLU A 35 -35.01 12.87 5.00
CA GLU A 35 -36.45 12.66 4.77
C GLU A 35 -37.07 11.69 5.78
N GLU A 36 -36.34 10.66 6.21
CA GLU A 36 -36.78 9.80 7.31
C GLU A 36 -36.87 10.55 8.64
N ALA A 37 -35.92 11.47 8.92
CA ALA A 37 -35.97 12.31 10.11
C ALA A 37 -37.20 13.22 10.12
N LYS A 38 -37.49 13.91 9.00
CA LYS A 38 -38.70 14.74 8.86
C LYS A 38 -39.98 13.95 9.09
N ARG A 39 -40.04 12.70 8.62
CA ARG A 39 -41.19 11.83 8.80
C ARG A 39 -41.33 11.33 10.25
N LYS A 40 -40.22 11.11 10.96
CA LYS A 40 -40.25 10.79 12.41
C LYS A 40 -40.81 11.96 13.22
N GLU A 41 -40.49 13.19 12.84
CA GLU A 41 -41.00 14.41 13.48
C GLU A 41 -42.46 14.70 13.14
N ASN A 42 -42.91 14.35 11.93
CA ASN A 42 -44.28 14.52 11.49
C ASN A 42 -44.83 13.23 10.84
N PRO A 43 -45.49 12.34 11.61
CA PRO A 43 -46.00 11.06 11.10
C PRO A 43 -47.05 11.17 10.00
N ASP A 44 -47.70 12.33 9.86
CA ASP A 44 -48.72 12.58 8.83
C ASP A 44 -48.12 12.93 7.45
N LEU A 45 -46.78 13.10 7.36
CA LEU A 45 -46.11 13.35 6.10
C LEU A 45 -46.23 12.13 5.16
N TYR A 46 -46.51 12.40 3.89
CA TYR A 46 -46.50 11.36 2.87
C TYR A 46 -45.13 10.69 2.77
N PRO A 47 -45.07 9.36 2.53
CA PRO A 47 -43.80 8.66 2.34
C PRO A 47 -43.01 9.28 1.19
N TRP A 48 -41.78 9.70 1.48
CA TRP A 48 -40.88 10.23 0.47
C TRP A 48 -40.69 9.23 -0.67
N MET A 49 -40.82 9.70 -1.92
CA MET A 49 -40.82 8.85 -3.11
C MET A 49 -39.43 8.67 -3.73
N GLY A 50 -38.39 9.26 -3.14
CA GLY A 50 -37.02 9.23 -3.67
C GLY A 50 -36.60 10.54 -4.31
N PHE A 51 -35.31 10.65 -4.64
CA PHE A 51 -34.72 11.85 -5.21
C PHE A 51 -34.86 11.85 -6.74
N GLU A 52 -34.86 13.03 -7.34
CA GLU A 52 -34.78 13.21 -8.78
C GLU A 52 -33.35 13.55 -9.23
N TRP A 53 -33.09 13.45 -10.53
CA TRP A 53 -31.76 13.67 -11.11
C TRP A 53 -31.13 15.03 -10.78
N HIS A 54 -31.93 16.06 -10.48
CA HIS A 54 -31.44 17.39 -10.16
C HIS A 54 -31.02 17.55 -8.68
N ALA A 55 -31.36 16.60 -7.82
CA ALA A 55 -31.00 16.63 -6.39
C ALA A 55 -29.57 16.13 -6.12
N ILE A 56 -28.95 15.44 -7.07
CA ILE A 56 -27.60 14.87 -6.97
C ILE A 56 -26.84 15.22 -8.26
N PRO A 57 -25.53 15.52 -8.22
CA PRO A 57 -24.77 15.89 -9.42
C PRO A 57 -24.46 14.67 -10.32
N ALA A 58 -25.49 14.02 -10.86
CA ALA A 58 -25.40 12.87 -11.75
C ALA A 58 -26.40 12.99 -12.91
N GLN A 59 -25.98 12.59 -14.12
CA GLN A 59 -26.87 12.60 -15.28
C GLN A 59 -27.89 11.45 -15.21
N PRO A 60 -29.10 11.61 -15.78
CA PRO A 60 -30.12 10.55 -15.79
C PRO A 60 -29.62 9.21 -16.35
N ALA A 61 -28.74 9.23 -17.36
CA ALA A 61 -28.14 8.02 -17.92
C ALA A 61 -27.28 7.27 -16.87
N GLN A 62 -26.55 7.99 -16.02
CA GLN A 62 -25.75 7.41 -14.95
C GLN A 62 -26.65 6.82 -13.86
N LEU A 63 -27.70 7.53 -13.45
CA LEU A 63 -28.66 7.03 -12.45
C LEU A 63 -29.42 5.78 -12.94
N ASN A 64 -29.73 5.72 -14.25
CA ASN A 64 -30.30 4.53 -14.86
C ASN A 64 -29.30 3.36 -14.87
N GLN A 65 -28.02 3.63 -15.17
CA GLN A 65 -26.98 2.61 -15.09
C GLN A 65 -26.81 2.09 -13.65
N LEU A 66 -26.79 2.97 -12.65
CA LEU A 66 -26.74 2.58 -11.23
C LEU A 66 -27.99 1.83 -10.78
N SER A 67 -29.11 1.98 -11.48
CA SER A 67 -30.30 1.15 -11.26
C SER A 67 -30.15 -0.26 -11.87
N ILE A 68 -29.44 -0.38 -13.00
CA ILE A 68 -29.09 -1.66 -13.63
C ILE A 68 -28.05 -2.41 -12.79
N ASP A 69 -27.07 -1.69 -12.26
CA ASP A 69 -25.99 -2.20 -11.40
C ASP A 69 -26.48 -2.50 -9.96
N GLU A 70 -27.79 -2.45 -9.75
CA GLU A 70 -28.50 -2.75 -8.51
C GLU A 70 -28.19 -1.86 -7.30
N LEU A 71 -27.49 -0.74 -7.48
CA LEU A 71 -27.26 0.24 -6.41
C LEU A 71 -28.54 1.04 -6.11
N LEU A 72 -29.26 1.44 -7.17
CA LEU A 72 -30.49 2.23 -7.08
C LEU A 72 -31.72 1.40 -7.45
N VAL A 73 -32.88 1.83 -6.94
CA VAL A 73 -34.20 1.37 -7.39
C VAL A 73 -35.02 2.55 -7.91
N THR A 74 -35.88 2.28 -8.88
CA THR A 74 -36.76 3.25 -9.52
C THR A 74 -37.99 2.53 -10.10
N GLY A 75 -39.07 3.25 -10.37
CA GLY A 75 -40.27 2.69 -11.02
C GLY A 75 -41.09 1.71 -10.17
N GLY A 76 -41.18 1.94 -8.86
CA GLY A 76 -42.07 1.21 -7.94
C GLY A 76 -41.33 0.53 -6.79
N GLY A 77 -40.05 0.18 -6.98
CA GLY A 77 -39.20 -0.34 -5.91
C GLY A 77 -39.04 0.68 -4.78
N ARG A 78 -39.17 0.26 -3.51
CA ARG A 78 -39.12 1.14 -2.32
C ARG A 78 -40.03 2.39 -2.42
N ASN A 79 -41.23 2.25 -3.01
CA ASN A 79 -42.19 3.34 -3.23
C ASN A 79 -41.66 4.48 -4.13
N THR A 80 -40.78 4.14 -5.08
CA THR A 80 -40.34 5.11 -6.09
C THR A 80 -41.38 5.35 -7.17
N TYR A 81 -41.32 6.52 -7.79
CA TYR A 81 -42.23 6.98 -8.84
C TYR A 81 -41.54 6.97 -10.20
N ARG A 82 -42.29 6.61 -11.24
CA ARG A 82 -41.85 6.77 -12.64
C ARG A 82 -43.04 7.14 -13.53
N SER A 83 -42.84 8.18 -14.32
CA SER A 83 -43.72 8.64 -15.40
C SER A 83 -42.91 8.83 -16.68
N ARG A 84 -43.56 9.32 -17.75
CA ARG A 84 -42.88 9.69 -19.00
C ARG A 84 -41.93 10.88 -18.83
N SER A 85 -42.15 11.73 -17.83
CA SER A 85 -41.40 12.98 -17.63
C SER A 85 -40.56 12.99 -16.34
N THR A 86 -40.82 12.08 -15.42
CA THR A 86 -40.27 12.14 -14.06
C THR A 86 -39.90 10.74 -13.60
N SER A 87 -38.72 10.58 -13.00
CA SER A 87 -38.29 9.35 -12.36
C SER A 87 -37.61 9.70 -11.05
N THR A 88 -38.02 9.02 -9.98
CA THR A 88 -37.36 9.11 -8.69
C THR A 88 -36.54 7.86 -8.42
N TYR A 89 -35.53 8.01 -7.59
CA TYR A 89 -34.54 6.99 -7.26
C TYR A 89 -34.37 6.88 -5.74
N LYS A 90 -34.04 5.68 -5.27
CA LYS A 90 -33.62 5.40 -3.88
C LYS A 90 -32.52 4.37 -3.86
N LEU A 91 -31.77 4.26 -2.76
CA LEU A 91 -30.84 3.16 -2.56
C LEU A 91 -31.60 1.85 -2.44
N LYS A 92 -31.17 0.81 -3.16
CA LYS A 92 -31.78 -0.53 -3.08
C LYS A 92 -31.64 -1.08 -1.64
N GLN A 93 -30.45 -0.96 -1.08
CA GLN A 93 -30.07 -1.47 0.24
C GLN A 93 -29.28 -0.39 1.02
N PRO A 94 -29.96 0.59 1.66
CA PRO A 94 -29.29 1.72 2.31
C PRO A 94 -28.38 1.30 3.47
N GLU A 95 -28.80 0.33 4.29
CA GLU A 95 -27.98 -0.18 5.40
C GLU A 95 -26.69 -0.84 4.91
N LEU A 96 -26.76 -1.67 3.86
CA LEU A 96 -25.56 -2.28 3.25
C LEU A 96 -24.63 -1.22 2.66
N VAL A 97 -25.20 -0.21 1.99
CA VAL A 97 -24.45 0.90 1.43
C VAL A 97 -23.77 1.70 2.54
N ARG A 98 -24.45 1.95 3.66
CA ARG A 98 -23.89 2.59 4.86
C ARG A 98 -22.72 1.78 5.41
N GLU A 99 -22.91 0.49 5.67
CA GLU A 99 -21.83 -0.42 6.13
C GLU A 99 -20.60 -0.36 5.19
N CYS A 100 -20.82 -0.38 3.87
CA CYS A 100 -19.72 -0.32 2.90
C CYS A 100 -19.05 1.05 2.81
N LEU A 101 -19.82 2.14 2.90
CA LEU A 101 -19.27 3.51 2.90
C LEU A 101 -18.50 3.81 4.19
N GLU A 102 -18.98 3.34 5.34
CA GLU A 102 -18.25 3.41 6.61
C GLU A 102 -16.93 2.64 6.51
N LYS A 103 -16.94 1.40 6.04
CA LYS A 103 -15.70 0.62 5.81
C LYS A 103 -14.76 1.28 4.82
N LEU A 104 -15.28 1.89 3.75
CA LEU A 104 -14.45 2.66 2.81
C LEU A 104 -13.85 3.89 3.48
N GLY A 105 -14.62 4.58 4.32
CA GLY A 105 -14.15 5.68 5.15
C GLY A 105 -13.08 5.23 6.14
N GLU A 106 -13.28 4.10 6.84
CA GLU A 106 -12.30 3.49 7.73
C GLU A 106 -11.02 3.11 6.98
N ILE A 107 -11.12 2.52 5.78
CA ILE A 107 -9.95 2.19 4.96
C ILE A 107 -9.22 3.45 4.50
N GLU A 108 -9.94 4.52 4.18
CA GLU A 108 -9.36 5.81 3.77
C GLU A 108 -8.78 6.62 4.93
N GLU A 109 -9.36 6.48 6.11
CA GLU A 109 -8.85 7.03 7.37
C GLU A 109 -7.82 6.10 8.04
N GLY A 110 -7.52 4.93 7.44
CA GLY A 110 -6.52 3.98 7.93
C GLY A 110 -6.88 3.26 9.24
N GLN A 111 -8.18 3.11 9.53
CA GLN A 111 -8.78 2.54 10.74
C GLN A 111 -9.20 1.05 10.64
N GLU A 112 -8.72 0.28 9.67
CA GLU A 112 -8.67 -1.16 9.91
C GLU A 112 -7.46 -1.40 10.84
N GLU A 113 -7.73 -1.67 12.13
CA GLU A 113 -6.72 -2.11 13.10
C GLU A 113 -6.14 -3.47 12.65
N SER A 114 -5.20 -3.43 11.72
CA SER A 114 -4.18 -4.44 11.66
C SER A 114 -3.05 -3.96 12.55
N GLU A 115 -2.77 -4.70 13.62
CA GLU A 115 -1.66 -4.39 14.51
C GLU A 115 -0.34 -4.41 13.74
N VAL A 116 0.53 -3.43 14.01
CA VAL A 116 1.90 -3.45 13.50
C VAL A 116 2.58 -4.69 14.09
N PRO A 117 3.17 -5.59 13.27
CA PRO A 117 3.84 -6.78 13.79
C PRO A 117 4.92 -6.40 14.79
N THR A 118 4.84 -6.89 16.03
CA THR A 118 5.84 -6.58 17.07
C THR A 118 7.24 -7.15 16.74
N ASP A 119 7.29 -8.15 15.86
CA ASP A 119 8.50 -8.84 15.40
C ASP A 119 9.12 -8.22 14.14
N LEU A 120 8.67 -7.02 13.73
CA LEU A 120 8.99 -6.41 12.42
C LEU A 120 10.48 -6.43 12.09
N PHE A 121 11.36 -6.14 13.06
CA PHE A 121 12.80 -6.07 12.83
C PHE A 121 13.61 -7.10 13.61
N ASP A 122 12.97 -8.09 14.23
CA ASP A 122 13.65 -9.12 15.05
C ASP A 122 14.64 -9.94 14.24
N PHE A 123 14.35 -10.13 12.96
CA PHE A 123 15.18 -10.87 12.02
C PHE A 123 16.45 -10.12 11.59
N ILE A 124 16.46 -8.79 11.67
CA ILE A 124 17.59 -7.98 11.23
C ILE A 124 18.56 -7.87 12.40
N LEU A 125 19.75 -8.47 12.33
CA LEU A 125 20.72 -8.33 13.43
C LEU A 125 21.45 -6.98 13.34
N GLY A 126 21.67 -6.37 14.51
CA GLY A 126 22.28 -5.05 14.63
C GLY A 126 21.37 -3.92 14.11
N HIS A 127 21.99 -2.80 13.72
CA HIS A 127 21.28 -1.59 13.26
C HIS A 127 20.26 -1.04 14.27
N ASP A 128 20.53 -1.19 15.57
CA ASP A 128 19.57 -0.84 16.62
C ASP A 128 19.12 0.63 16.56
N GLU A 129 20.03 1.54 16.21
CA GLU A 129 19.70 2.96 15.99
C GLU A 129 18.71 3.17 14.84
N LEU A 130 18.87 2.42 13.74
CA LEU A 130 17.96 2.50 12.59
C LEU A 130 16.61 1.86 12.92
N LYS A 131 16.60 0.75 13.68
CA LYS A 131 15.35 0.14 14.15
C LYS A 131 14.58 1.09 15.06
N ASP A 132 15.27 1.73 16.01
CA ASP A 132 14.67 2.73 16.89
C ASP A 132 14.10 3.92 16.10
N LEU A 133 14.84 4.42 15.11
CA LEU A 133 14.35 5.46 14.20
C LEU A 133 13.09 5.02 13.44
N LEU A 134 13.07 3.80 12.89
CA LEU A 134 11.92 3.29 12.15
C LEU A 134 10.71 3.13 13.07
N TRP A 135 10.87 2.61 14.28
CA TRP A 135 9.79 2.54 15.27
C TRP A 135 9.23 3.92 15.63
N ARG A 136 10.11 4.88 15.95
CA ARG A 136 9.69 6.28 16.20
C ARG A 136 8.93 6.89 15.03
N SER A 137 9.31 6.53 13.80
CA SER A 137 8.63 6.99 12.59
C SER A 137 7.25 6.37 12.42
N LEU A 138 7.05 5.12 12.84
CA LEU A 138 5.74 4.44 12.81
C LEU A 138 4.80 5.01 13.87
N ASP A 139 5.34 5.40 15.03
CA ASP A 139 4.60 5.97 16.16
C ASP A 139 4.38 7.49 16.06
N ALA A 140 4.94 8.14 15.03
CA ALA A 140 4.84 9.58 14.87
C ALA A 140 3.41 10.02 14.50
N GLU A 141 2.91 11.08 15.15
CA GLU A 141 1.59 11.67 14.85
C GLU A 141 1.47 12.19 13.41
N ARG A 142 2.60 12.58 12.80
CA ARG A 142 2.69 13.06 11.43
C ARG A 142 3.73 12.25 10.66
N PRO A 143 3.54 12.04 9.35
CA PRO A 143 4.48 11.28 8.54
C PRO A 143 5.92 11.78 8.67
N VAL A 144 6.83 10.87 9.04
CA VAL A 144 8.27 11.07 8.99
C VAL A 144 8.81 10.17 7.90
N HIS A 145 9.25 10.75 6.79
CA HIS A 145 9.74 9.96 5.67
C HIS A 145 11.20 9.58 5.90
N ILE A 146 11.56 8.31 5.66
CA ILE A 146 12.92 7.82 5.88
C ILE A 146 13.53 7.33 4.57
N LEU A 147 14.76 7.76 4.29
CA LEU A 147 15.57 7.32 3.16
C LEU A 147 16.80 6.57 3.66
N MET A 148 16.95 5.31 3.26
CA MET A 148 18.14 4.51 3.52
C MET A 148 19.05 4.53 2.28
N VAL A 149 20.26 5.06 2.42
CA VAL A 149 21.25 5.17 1.34
C VAL A 149 22.43 4.27 1.64
N GLY A 150 22.88 3.46 0.68
CA GLY A 150 24.07 2.65 0.88
C GLY A 150 24.38 1.74 -0.30
N PRO A 151 25.59 1.17 -0.40
CA PRO A 151 25.94 0.23 -1.46
C PRO A 151 25.10 -1.06 -1.39
N PRO A 152 25.11 -1.92 -2.42
CA PRO A 152 24.60 -3.28 -2.31
C PRO A 152 25.13 -3.97 -1.04
N ALA A 153 24.37 -4.92 -0.51
CA ALA A 153 24.71 -5.63 0.74
C ALA A 153 24.68 -4.80 2.04
N SER A 154 24.01 -3.63 2.07
CA SER A 154 23.89 -2.77 3.26
C SER A 154 22.53 -2.87 3.99
N ALA A 155 21.93 -4.06 4.08
CA ALA A 155 20.63 -4.34 4.74
C ALA A 155 19.35 -3.67 4.15
N LYS A 156 19.46 -2.65 3.30
CA LYS A 156 18.32 -1.82 2.81
C LYS A 156 17.08 -2.62 2.39
N SER A 157 17.23 -3.56 1.45
CA SER A 157 16.10 -4.34 0.95
C SER A 157 15.52 -5.28 2.01
N MET A 158 16.28 -5.66 3.04
CA MET A 158 15.74 -6.43 4.18
C MET A 158 14.80 -5.54 5.01
N PHE A 159 15.25 -4.32 5.37
CA PHE A 159 14.39 -3.35 6.06
C PHE A 159 13.13 -3.01 5.27
N LEU A 160 13.26 -2.72 3.97
CA LEU A 160 12.09 -2.47 3.12
C LEU A 160 11.15 -3.68 3.03
N GLY A 161 11.71 -4.91 2.99
CA GLY A 161 10.93 -6.14 2.98
C GLY A 161 10.12 -6.33 4.26
N GLU A 162 10.70 -6.02 5.41
CA GLU A 162 9.98 -6.06 6.69
C GLU A 162 8.93 -4.95 6.77
N LEU A 163 9.25 -3.72 6.36
CA LEU A 163 8.30 -2.61 6.30
C LEU A 163 7.13 -2.89 5.33
N ALA A 164 7.34 -3.72 4.30
CA ALA A 164 6.26 -4.17 3.41
C ALA A 164 5.28 -5.17 4.06
N ARG A 165 5.58 -5.67 5.27
CA ARG A 165 4.62 -6.43 6.10
C ARG A 165 3.66 -5.52 6.85
N LEU A 166 3.91 -4.21 6.88
CA LEU A 166 3.03 -3.26 7.55
C LEU A 166 1.64 -3.27 6.89
N PRO A 167 0.58 -3.10 7.69
CA PRO A 167 -0.76 -2.97 7.15
C PRO A 167 -0.89 -1.69 6.33
N PHE A 168 -1.69 -1.73 5.26
CA PHE A 168 -1.83 -0.63 4.31
C PHE A 168 -0.52 -0.18 3.65
N SER A 169 0.51 -1.03 3.69
CA SER A 169 1.73 -0.76 2.94
C SER A 169 1.59 -1.16 1.47
N ARG A 170 2.30 -0.43 0.62
CA ARG A 170 2.41 -0.71 -0.80
C ARG A 170 3.86 -0.59 -1.23
N PHE A 171 4.37 -1.64 -1.87
CA PHE A 171 5.74 -1.72 -2.36
C PHE A 171 5.82 -1.39 -3.84
N THR A 172 6.79 -0.56 -4.21
CA THR A 172 7.11 -0.22 -5.60
C THR A 172 8.62 -0.12 -5.82
N LEU A 173 9.05 -0.28 -7.07
CA LEU A 173 10.43 -0.07 -7.50
C LEU A 173 10.53 1.30 -8.19
N GLY A 174 11.56 2.08 -7.87
CA GLY A 174 11.73 3.43 -8.42
C GLY A 174 11.80 3.46 -9.95
N GLY A 175 12.43 2.46 -10.58
CA GLY A 175 12.47 2.32 -12.03
C GLY A 175 11.25 1.62 -12.66
N GLY A 176 10.34 1.09 -11.84
CA GLY A 176 9.30 0.13 -12.23
C GLY A 176 7.87 0.64 -12.12
N THR A 177 7.65 1.95 -12.05
CA THR A 177 6.30 2.49 -12.01
C THR A 177 5.55 2.11 -13.29
N SER A 178 4.46 1.37 -13.14
CA SER A 178 3.74 0.69 -14.22
C SER A 178 3.26 1.64 -15.34
N LYS A 179 2.71 1.11 -16.45
CA LYS A 179 2.09 1.90 -17.53
C LYS A 179 1.07 2.97 -17.07
N ALA A 180 0.59 2.90 -15.83
CA ALA A 180 -0.32 3.85 -15.21
C ALA A 180 0.39 5.03 -14.47
N GLY A 181 1.62 4.87 -13.98
CA GLY A 181 2.37 5.90 -13.22
C GLY A 181 2.06 5.94 -11.71
N LEU A 182 2.88 6.67 -10.92
CA LEU A 182 2.80 6.66 -9.45
C LEU A 182 1.53 7.36 -8.95
N ALA A 183 1.15 8.46 -9.59
CA ALA A 183 -0.09 9.16 -9.25
C ALA A 183 -1.30 8.23 -9.41
N ASP A 184 -1.32 7.40 -10.47
CA ASP A 184 -2.43 6.50 -10.68
C ASP A 184 -2.51 5.44 -9.56
N PHE A 185 -1.34 4.90 -9.18
CA PHE A 185 -1.19 3.93 -8.10
C PHE A 185 -1.59 4.50 -6.72
N LEU A 186 -1.17 5.72 -6.41
CA LEU A 186 -1.49 6.37 -5.12
C LEU A 186 -2.98 6.64 -4.97
N LEU A 187 -3.63 7.13 -6.03
CA LEU A 187 -5.07 7.40 -6.03
C LEU A 187 -5.90 6.12 -5.93
N GLU A 188 -5.43 5.03 -6.52
CA GLU A 188 -6.12 3.74 -6.48
C GLU A 188 -5.98 3.04 -5.11
N PHE A 189 -4.78 3.01 -4.54
CA PHE A 189 -4.50 2.21 -3.34
C PHE A 189 -4.46 3.00 -2.04
N ARG A 190 -4.36 4.33 -2.10
CA ARG A 190 -4.28 5.26 -0.94
C ARG A 190 -3.45 4.68 0.23
N PRO A 191 -2.18 4.30 0.03
CA PRO A 191 -1.42 3.59 1.05
C PRO A 191 -1.08 4.47 2.24
N ARG A 192 -1.19 3.92 3.46
CA ARG A 192 -0.63 4.55 4.67
C ARG A 192 0.90 4.55 4.64
N TYR A 193 1.50 3.46 4.12
CA TYR A 193 2.94 3.32 3.98
C TYR A 193 3.33 3.04 2.54
N LEU A 194 4.16 3.91 1.96
CA LEU A 194 4.72 3.69 0.62
C LEU A 194 6.16 3.24 0.75
N ILE A 195 6.45 2.01 0.32
CA ILE A 195 7.77 1.42 0.33
C ILE A 195 8.37 1.50 -1.07
N ILE A 196 9.51 2.17 -1.21
CA ILE A 196 10.16 2.41 -2.51
C ILE A 196 11.59 1.86 -2.49
N ASP A 197 11.87 0.78 -3.20
CA ASP A 197 13.26 0.36 -3.45
C ASP A 197 13.79 1.04 -4.71
N GLU A 198 15.11 1.24 -4.78
CA GLU A 198 15.80 1.89 -5.90
C GLU A 198 15.22 3.27 -6.29
N ILE A 199 14.90 4.12 -5.32
CA ILE A 199 14.37 5.48 -5.59
C ILE A 199 15.35 6.33 -6.43
N ASP A 200 16.65 6.02 -6.40
CA ASP A 200 17.66 6.64 -7.26
C ASP A 200 17.55 6.32 -8.76
N LYS A 201 16.66 5.39 -9.11
CA LYS A 201 16.27 5.05 -10.49
C LYS A 201 14.94 5.69 -10.90
N MET A 202 14.31 6.44 -10.00
CA MET A 202 13.01 7.03 -10.26
C MET A 202 13.10 8.20 -11.26
N PRO A 203 12.27 8.22 -12.32
CA PRO A 203 12.24 9.32 -13.26
C PRO A 203 11.75 10.61 -12.60
N MET A 204 12.23 11.74 -13.12
CA MET A 204 11.94 13.09 -12.60
C MET A 204 10.44 13.40 -12.45
N THR A 205 9.61 12.91 -13.36
CA THR A 205 8.15 13.10 -13.34
C THR A 205 7.51 12.45 -12.12
N GLU A 206 8.01 11.27 -11.71
CA GLU A 206 7.50 10.55 -10.54
C GLU A 206 8.06 11.14 -9.23
N GLN A 207 9.31 11.62 -9.24
CA GLN A 207 9.87 12.38 -8.11
C GLN A 207 9.05 13.64 -7.79
N SER A 208 8.49 14.30 -8.81
CA SER A 208 7.61 15.47 -8.63
C SER A 208 6.29 15.11 -7.94
N ILE A 209 5.75 13.91 -8.18
CA ILE A 209 4.55 13.42 -7.51
C ILE A 209 4.85 13.13 -6.03
N LEU A 210 6.00 12.50 -5.74
CA LEU A 210 6.45 12.28 -4.36
C LEU A 210 6.64 13.59 -3.59
N LEU A 211 7.21 14.62 -4.22
CA LEU A 211 7.37 15.94 -3.59
C LEU A 211 6.03 16.51 -3.08
N SER A 212 4.99 16.47 -3.93
CA SER A 212 3.65 16.95 -3.61
C SER A 212 2.98 16.09 -2.52
N LEU A 213 3.12 14.76 -2.62
CA LEU A 213 2.61 13.82 -1.61
C LEU A 213 3.23 14.09 -0.24
N MET A 214 4.56 14.23 -0.17
CA MET A 214 5.29 14.37 1.08
C MET A 214 5.15 15.76 1.72
N GLU A 215 4.82 16.79 0.95
CA GLU A 215 4.65 18.15 1.47
C GLU A 215 3.22 18.42 1.95
N SER A 216 2.23 18.10 1.13
CA SER A 216 0.84 18.48 1.38
C SER A 216 -0.14 17.32 1.30
N GLY A 217 0.34 16.09 1.05
CA GLY A 217 -0.52 14.93 0.79
C GLY A 217 -1.20 14.95 -0.58
N ILE A 218 -0.99 15.98 -1.40
CA ILE A 218 -1.79 16.17 -2.61
C ILE A 218 -1.27 15.28 -3.73
N VAL A 219 -2.15 14.46 -4.29
CA VAL A 219 -1.92 13.69 -5.51
C VAL A 219 -2.94 14.10 -6.55
N ALA A 220 -2.48 14.54 -7.71
CA ALA A 220 -3.32 15.02 -8.78
C ALA A 220 -3.10 14.23 -10.07
N ARG A 221 -4.19 13.78 -10.69
CA ARG A 221 -4.21 13.17 -12.02
C ARG A 221 -4.89 14.11 -13.00
N LEU A 222 -4.14 14.53 -14.01
CA LEU A 222 -4.59 15.44 -15.08
C LEU A 222 -4.56 14.69 -16.41
N LYS A 223 -5.69 14.08 -16.80
CA LYS A 223 -5.89 13.53 -18.15
C LYS A 223 -6.90 14.41 -18.90
N LYS A 224 -6.87 14.40 -20.24
CA LYS A 224 -7.67 15.28 -21.14
C LYS A 224 -9.19 15.30 -20.85
N ARG A 225 -9.71 14.35 -20.05
CA ARG A 225 -11.12 14.22 -19.66
C ARG A 225 -11.35 13.95 -18.16
N MET A 226 -10.30 13.93 -17.34
CA MET A 226 -10.42 13.54 -15.93
C MET A 226 -9.44 14.36 -15.08
N ARG A 227 -10.00 15.04 -14.07
CA ARG A 227 -9.28 15.77 -13.04
C ARG A 227 -9.65 15.15 -11.71
N GLU A 228 -8.68 14.49 -11.10
CA GLU A 228 -8.81 13.89 -9.79
C GLU A 228 -7.70 14.49 -8.93
N ILE A 229 -8.08 15.08 -7.80
CA ILE A 229 -7.17 15.67 -6.84
C ILE A 229 -7.61 15.15 -5.49
N GLU A 230 -6.71 14.42 -4.83
CA GLU A 230 -6.96 13.82 -3.53
C GLU A 230 -5.86 14.24 -2.57
N THR A 231 -6.20 14.31 -1.29
CA THR A 231 -5.22 14.48 -0.22
C THR A 231 -5.07 13.16 0.51
N ILE A 232 -3.88 12.57 0.44
CA ILE A 232 -3.54 11.25 0.97
C ILE A 232 -2.44 11.43 1.99
N THR A 233 -2.65 10.93 3.22
CA THR A 233 -1.62 10.91 4.26
C THR A 233 -0.83 9.61 4.14
N THR A 234 0.42 9.71 3.68
CA THR A 234 1.28 8.55 3.44
C THR A 234 2.64 8.77 4.07
N THR A 235 3.17 7.78 4.79
CA THR A 235 4.58 7.75 5.21
C THR A 235 5.42 6.99 4.19
N VAL A 236 6.42 7.66 3.61
CA VAL A 236 7.32 7.08 2.62
C VAL A 236 8.58 6.51 3.29
N PHE A 237 8.83 5.22 3.07
CA PHE A 237 10.11 4.56 3.37
C PHE A 237 10.81 4.19 2.06
N ALA A 238 12.01 4.72 1.84
CA ALA A 238 12.71 4.55 0.59
C ALA A 238 14.13 4.00 0.78
N ALA A 239 14.63 3.29 -0.22
CA ALA A 239 16.04 2.91 -0.32
C ALA A 239 16.66 3.35 -1.64
N ALA A 240 17.92 3.77 -1.55
CA ALA A 240 18.75 4.16 -2.69
C ALA A 240 20.12 3.50 -2.62
N ASN A 241 20.68 3.16 -3.77
CA ASN A 241 22.09 2.75 -3.82
C ASN A 241 23.03 3.95 -3.69
N ARG A 242 22.62 5.09 -4.24
CA ARG A 242 23.32 6.38 -4.22
C ARG A 242 22.29 7.49 -4.24
N ASP A 243 22.54 8.61 -3.59
CA ASP A 243 21.58 9.71 -3.48
C ASP A 243 21.82 10.84 -4.51
N ASN A 244 22.86 10.72 -5.36
CA ASN A 244 23.23 11.75 -6.35
C ASN A 244 22.16 12.01 -7.41
N ASN A 245 21.34 11.00 -7.71
CA ASN A 245 20.30 11.08 -8.75
C ASN A 245 18.93 11.51 -8.20
N ILE A 246 18.84 11.68 -6.88
CA ILE A 246 17.61 12.12 -6.20
C ILE A 246 17.68 13.64 -6.08
N TRP A 247 16.58 14.32 -6.44
CA TRP A 247 16.50 15.77 -6.36
C TRP A 247 16.78 16.28 -4.94
N PRO A 248 17.59 17.36 -4.78
CA PRO A 248 17.87 17.94 -3.47
C PRO A 248 16.60 18.28 -2.68
N GLU A 249 15.57 18.76 -3.36
CA GLU A 249 14.27 19.10 -2.78
C GLU A 249 13.50 17.87 -2.29
N LEU A 250 13.68 16.72 -2.96
CA LEU A 250 13.06 15.47 -2.54
C LEU A 250 13.84 14.90 -1.35
N LYS A 251 15.18 14.94 -1.41
CA LYS A 251 16.05 14.54 -0.30
C LYS A 251 15.78 15.33 0.97
N SER A 252 15.51 16.63 0.88
CA SER A 252 15.24 17.46 2.06
C SER A 252 13.94 17.11 2.79
N ARG A 253 13.03 16.35 2.17
CA ARG A 253 11.81 15.84 2.80
C ARG A 253 12.00 14.49 3.50
N PHE A 254 13.17 13.86 3.35
CA PHE A 254 13.53 12.62 4.02
C PHE A 254 14.46 12.86 5.20
N PHE A 255 14.24 12.10 6.28
CA PHE A 255 15.31 11.79 7.21
C PHE A 255 16.21 10.72 6.59
N SER A 256 17.44 11.10 6.21
CA SER A 256 18.34 10.23 5.45
C SER A 256 19.35 9.51 6.35
N VAL A 257 19.42 8.18 6.24
CA VAL A 257 20.37 7.32 6.96
C VAL A 257 21.33 6.66 5.97
N HIS A 258 22.63 6.79 6.21
CA HIS A 258 23.66 6.18 5.38
C HIS A 258 24.14 4.86 5.98
N LEU A 259 23.83 3.77 5.30
CA LEU A 259 24.21 2.42 5.67
C LEU A 259 25.54 2.04 5.03
N LYS A 260 26.40 1.41 5.82
CA LYS A 260 27.68 0.84 5.37
C LYS A 260 27.49 -0.63 4.98
N GLU A 261 28.44 -1.17 4.24
CA GLU A 261 28.53 -2.62 4.05
C GLU A 261 28.76 -3.31 5.40
N TYR A 262 28.25 -4.53 5.53
CA TYR A 262 28.48 -5.34 6.72
C TYR A 262 29.97 -5.60 6.94
N SER A 263 30.37 -5.61 8.21
CA SER A 263 31.66 -6.18 8.58
C SER A 263 31.69 -7.69 8.30
N GLU A 264 32.86 -8.29 8.31
CA GLU A 264 32.99 -9.75 8.18
C GLU A 264 32.24 -10.50 9.26
N ALA A 265 32.39 -10.04 10.51
CA ALA A 265 31.74 -10.64 11.67
C ALA A 265 30.21 -10.52 11.59
N ASP A 266 29.70 -9.34 11.18
CA ASP A 266 28.27 -9.12 11.03
C ASP A 266 27.72 -9.98 9.89
N PHE A 267 28.42 -10.03 8.75
CA PHE A 267 28.03 -10.84 7.61
C PHE A 267 27.92 -12.33 7.98
N ILE A 268 28.93 -12.88 8.67
CA ILE A 268 28.91 -14.29 9.10
C ILE A 268 27.73 -14.54 10.04
N SER A 269 27.56 -13.68 11.04
CA SER A 269 26.50 -13.82 12.05
C SER A 269 25.11 -13.75 11.43
N ILE A 270 24.86 -12.75 10.59
CA ILE A 270 23.59 -12.54 9.89
C ILE A 270 23.32 -13.68 8.92
N SER A 271 24.28 -14.05 8.07
CA SER A 271 24.11 -15.12 7.08
C SER A 271 23.80 -16.45 7.76
N ARG A 272 24.49 -16.77 8.85
CA ARG A 272 24.22 -17.98 9.63
C ARG A 272 22.81 -17.96 10.22
N ALA A 273 22.40 -16.86 10.83
CA ALA A 273 21.07 -16.72 11.41
C ALA A 273 19.97 -16.87 10.34
N VAL A 274 20.11 -16.20 9.20
CA VAL A 274 19.18 -16.26 8.06
C VAL A 274 19.06 -17.69 7.52
N LEU A 275 20.18 -18.38 7.34
CA LEU A 275 20.20 -19.75 6.81
C LEU A 275 19.48 -20.75 7.72
N ILE A 276 19.68 -20.65 9.03
CA ILE A 276 19.05 -21.54 10.00
C ILE A 276 17.56 -21.24 10.16
N THR A 277 17.22 -19.95 10.34
CA THR A 277 15.86 -19.55 10.71
C THR A 277 14.91 -19.59 9.52
N ARG A 278 15.30 -19.04 8.37
CA ARG A 278 14.44 -18.86 7.20
C ARG A 278 14.58 -20.00 6.19
N GLU A 279 15.81 -20.36 5.85
CA GLU A 279 16.08 -21.40 4.84
C GLU A 279 16.11 -22.81 5.45
N LYS A 280 15.98 -22.94 6.79
CA LYS A 280 15.97 -24.20 7.54
C LYS A 280 17.18 -25.09 7.24
N VAL A 281 18.33 -24.47 6.96
CA VAL A 281 19.60 -25.14 6.71
C VAL A 281 20.19 -25.64 8.03
N ASP A 282 20.81 -26.81 7.99
CA ASP A 282 21.52 -27.37 9.14
C ASP A 282 22.55 -26.37 9.73
N PRO A 283 22.62 -26.17 11.06
CA PRO A 283 23.53 -25.20 11.66
C PRO A 283 25.02 -25.40 11.35
N GLY A 284 25.46 -26.63 11.13
CA GLY A 284 26.82 -26.94 10.70
C GLY A 284 27.06 -26.46 9.27
N LEU A 285 26.18 -26.84 8.34
CA LEU A 285 26.25 -26.39 6.95
C LEU A 285 26.13 -24.86 6.81
N ALA A 286 25.24 -24.23 7.59
CA ALA A 286 25.08 -22.78 7.62
C ALA A 286 26.36 -22.05 8.06
N SER A 287 27.10 -22.62 9.03
CA SER A 287 28.40 -22.09 9.49
C SER A 287 29.46 -22.20 8.40
N ILE A 288 29.47 -23.30 7.65
CA ILE A 288 30.39 -23.49 6.52
C ILE A 288 30.10 -22.49 5.41
N ILE A 289 28.83 -22.34 5.00
CA ILE A 289 28.41 -21.42 3.93
C ILE A 289 28.78 -19.99 4.30
N SER A 290 28.38 -19.52 5.49
CA SER A 290 28.63 -18.15 5.94
C SER A 290 30.11 -17.86 6.12
N GLY A 291 30.87 -18.78 6.72
CA GLY A 291 32.32 -18.66 6.89
C GLY A 291 33.06 -18.56 5.55
N LEU A 292 32.82 -19.50 4.63
CA LEU A 292 33.49 -19.50 3.33
C LEU A 292 33.13 -18.27 2.49
N LEU A 293 31.84 -17.91 2.39
CA LEU A 293 31.42 -16.75 1.60
C LEU A 293 31.98 -15.43 2.11
N SER A 294 32.25 -15.33 3.41
CA SER A 294 32.76 -14.10 4.02
C SER A 294 34.09 -13.63 3.40
N HIS A 295 34.88 -14.52 2.82
CA HIS A 295 36.13 -14.13 2.15
C HIS A 295 35.93 -13.59 0.71
N TYR A 296 34.69 -13.64 0.20
CA TYR A 296 34.36 -13.32 -1.19
C TYR A 296 33.33 -12.20 -1.32
N THR A 297 32.36 -12.13 -0.42
CA THR A 297 31.25 -11.18 -0.49
C THR A 297 30.73 -10.78 0.89
N ARG A 298 30.03 -9.65 0.94
CA ARG A 298 29.21 -9.22 2.09
C ARG A 298 27.71 -9.32 1.80
N ASP A 299 27.33 -9.81 0.62
CA ASP A 299 25.92 -9.93 0.23
C ASP A 299 25.28 -11.19 0.81
N VAL A 300 24.40 -11.00 1.80
CA VAL A 300 23.63 -12.06 2.47
C VAL A 300 22.76 -12.84 1.48
N ARG A 301 22.37 -12.25 0.34
CA ARG A 301 21.61 -12.95 -0.70
C ARG A 301 22.37 -14.14 -1.28
N GLU A 302 23.70 -14.04 -1.35
CA GLU A 302 24.56 -15.12 -1.83
C GLU A 302 24.57 -16.31 -0.86
N ALA A 303 24.54 -16.03 0.44
CA ALA A 303 24.39 -17.07 1.45
C ALA A 303 23.05 -17.78 1.26
N ILE A 304 21.95 -17.04 1.11
CA ILE A 304 20.61 -17.60 0.85
C ILE A 304 20.61 -18.50 -0.41
N HIS A 305 21.21 -18.05 -1.52
CA HIS A 305 21.29 -18.86 -2.74
C HIS A 305 22.01 -20.19 -2.50
N LEU A 306 23.18 -20.17 -1.83
CA LEU A 306 23.89 -21.41 -1.49
C LEU A 306 23.08 -22.28 -0.53
N GLY A 307 22.41 -21.69 0.46
CA GLY A 307 21.54 -22.42 1.40
C GLY A 307 20.41 -23.19 0.71
N ARG A 308 19.87 -22.66 -0.39
CA ARG A 308 18.82 -23.33 -1.17
C ARG A 308 19.35 -24.41 -2.12
N LEU A 309 20.59 -24.26 -2.58
CA LEU A 309 21.18 -25.15 -3.59
C LEU A 309 21.99 -26.29 -2.97
N CYS A 310 22.64 -26.06 -1.83
CA CYS A 310 23.53 -27.01 -1.19
C CYS A 310 22.83 -27.83 -0.13
N LYS A 311 23.09 -29.15 -0.10
CA LYS A 311 22.64 -30.05 0.97
C LYS A 311 23.81 -30.61 1.77
N THR A 312 25.01 -30.58 1.20
CA THR A 312 26.25 -31.09 1.80
C THR A 312 27.37 -30.06 1.70
N GLU A 313 28.42 -30.25 2.49
CA GLU A 313 29.63 -29.42 2.40
C GLU A 313 30.30 -29.52 1.02
N GLU A 314 30.22 -30.67 0.37
CA GLU A 314 30.80 -30.87 -0.96
C GLU A 314 30.08 -30.06 -2.04
N ASP A 315 28.75 -29.94 -1.95
CA ASP A 315 27.96 -29.05 -2.81
C ASP A 315 28.42 -27.60 -2.68
N VAL A 316 28.64 -27.13 -1.44
CA VAL A 316 29.12 -25.77 -1.15
C VAL A 316 30.46 -25.55 -1.82
N ARG A 317 31.42 -26.45 -1.61
CA ARG A 317 32.77 -26.35 -2.20
C ARG A 317 32.72 -26.36 -3.73
N SER A 318 31.88 -27.21 -4.33
CA SER A 318 31.71 -27.31 -5.79
C SER A 318 31.14 -26.02 -6.39
N LEU A 319 30.03 -25.52 -5.84
CA LEU A 319 29.39 -24.29 -6.34
C LEU A 319 30.24 -23.04 -6.09
N MET A 320 30.97 -22.99 -4.96
CA MET A 320 31.92 -21.91 -4.71
C MET A 320 33.07 -21.89 -5.71
N ARG A 321 33.62 -23.05 -6.10
CA ARG A 321 34.64 -23.14 -7.15
C ARG A 321 34.11 -22.69 -8.51
N LEU A 322 32.87 -23.05 -8.85
CA LEU A 322 32.23 -22.64 -10.09
C LEU A 322 32.05 -21.12 -10.16
N LYS A 323 31.61 -20.51 -9.05
CA LYS A 323 31.31 -19.08 -8.97
C LYS A 323 32.55 -18.19 -8.81
N TYR A 324 33.57 -18.67 -8.09
CA TYR A 324 34.80 -17.94 -7.80
C TYR A 324 36.05 -18.72 -8.26
N PRO A 325 36.23 -18.93 -9.58
CA PRO A 325 37.26 -19.81 -10.12
C PRO A 325 38.70 -19.28 -9.93
N SER A 326 38.87 -17.98 -9.68
CA SER A 326 40.17 -17.27 -9.71
C SER A 326 40.77 -16.95 -8.33
N LYS A 327 40.10 -17.27 -7.23
CA LYS A 327 40.64 -17.19 -5.87
C LYS A 327 40.74 -18.61 -5.33
N GLY A 328 41.92 -19.23 -5.47
CA GLY A 328 42.16 -20.60 -5.01
C GLY A 328 41.74 -20.78 -3.56
N LEU A 329 40.79 -21.68 -3.30
CA LEU A 329 40.49 -22.15 -1.95
C LEU A 329 41.70 -22.96 -1.47
N PHE A 330 42.51 -22.38 -0.60
CA PHE A 330 43.52 -23.08 0.17
C PHE A 330 43.16 -23.04 1.65
#